data_AF-A0A0B5NIX3-F1
#
_entry.id   AF-A0A0B5NIX3-F1
#
_cell.length_a   1.000
_cell.length_b   1.000
_cell.length_c   1.000
_cell.angle_alpha   90.00
_cell.angle_beta   90.00
_cell.angle_gamma   90.00
#
_symmetry.space_group_name_H-M   'P 1'
#
loop_
_entity.id
_entity.type
_entity.pdbx_description
1 polymer ?
#
loop_
_entity_poly.entity_id
_entity_poly.type
_entity_poly.pdbx_seq_one_letter_code
_entity_poly.pdbx_strand_id
1 'polypeptide(L)'
;MAKTLKQDAYSFLGSQLEEIGSELVVGYDKDYGVIGIAKNKAQLKQVLKTKGIAGVIIADRESCAVGYDFIKGEQYFGMPERHGHISDYIDKEKVAVYGNGDTDKLVIENNDFMLKLMEFLDKNNISYNDSTYAPIRGHKYMYEITVYNGRCSTTISKNQTYMKTSTDVLIVHDSTRDVEFEFYAEFLCKVLNIDFNVAKQLIIDCYNAKGLYQ
;
A
#
# COMPACT_ATOMS: atom_id res chain seq x y z
N MET A 1 -8.13 -20.71 29.68
CA MET A 1 -7.68 -19.34 29.32
C MET A 1 -8.49 -18.91 28.11
N ALA A 2 -9.14 -17.75 28.14
CA ALA A 2 -9.78 -17.18 26.96
C ALA A 2 -8.71 -16.86 25.92
N LYS A 3 -8.96 -17.13 24.64
CA LYS A 3 -8.06 -16.71 23.57
C LYS A 3 -8.08 -15.18 23.50
N THR A 4 -6.90 -14.59 23.35
CA THR A 4 -6.80 -13.14 23.09
C THR A 4 -7.19 -12.85 21.64
N LEU A 5 -7.70 -11.65 21.35
CA LEU A 5 -8.04 -11.25 19.97
C LEU A 5 -6.86 -11.39 18.99
N LYS A 6 -5.62 -11.14 19.44
CA LYS A 6 -4.41 -11.38 18.62
C LYS A 6 -4.16 -12.86 18.32
N GLN A 7 -4.49 -13.76 19.25
CA GLN A 7 -4.40 -15.20 19.01
C GLN A 7 -5.45 -15.65 18.02
N ASP A 8 -6.67 -15.12 18.10
CA ASP A 8 -7.73 -15.41 17.14
C ASP A 8 -7.37 -14.87 15.75
N ALA A 9 -6.87 -13.64 15.64
CA ALA A 9 -6.35 -13.07 14.39
C ALA A 9 -5.23 -13.92 13.80
N TYR A 10 -4.27 -14.38 14.62
CA TYR A 10 -3.18 -15.26 14.17
C TYR A 10 -3.70 -16.60 13.64
N SER A 11 -4.66 -17.21 14.32
CA SER A 11 -5.24 -18.49 13.93
C SER A 11 -6.04 -18.37 12.64
N PHE A 12 -6.98 -17.42 12.56
CA PHE A 12 -7.86 -17.24 11.42
C PHE A 12 -7.11 -16.72 10.19
N LEU A 13 -6.42 -15.59 10.29
CA LEU A 13 -5.71 -15.01 9.14
C LEU A 13 -4.53 -15.89 8.72
N GLY A 14 -3.92 -16.60 9.68
CA GLY A 14 -2.87 -17.56 9.40
C GLY A 14 -3.35 -18.75 8.56
N SER A 15 -4.57 -19.26 8.79
CA SER A 15 -5.14 -20.33 7.95
C SER A 15 -5.50 -19.81 6.55
N GLN A 16 -6.04 -18.59 6.45
CA GLN A 16 -6.33 -17.95 5.15
C GLN A 16 -5.07 -17.79 4.29
N LEU A 17 -3.95 -17.37 4.90
CA LEU A 17 -2.66 -17.27 4.21
C LEU A 17 -2.12 -18.64 3.75
N GLU A 18 -2.38 -19.71 4.50
CA GLU A 18 -1.95 -21.08 4.16
C GLU A 18 -2.82 -21.71 3.05
N GLU A 19 -4.13 -21.42 3.05
CA GLU A 19 -5.10 -22.00 2.10
C GLU A 19 -5.08 -21.32 0.73
N ILE A 20 -5.03 -19.99 0.68
CA ILE A 20 -5.18 -19.22 -0.57
C ILE A 20 -3.81 -18.87 -1.20
N GLY A 21 -2.76 -18.73 -0.38
CA GLY A 21 -1.36 -18.53 -0.80
C GLY A 21 -1.01 -17.22 -1.53
N SER A 22 -2.01 -16.48 -2.03
CA SER A 22 -1.86 -15.22 -2.79
C SER A 22 -2.34 -13.97 -2.04
N GLU A 23 -2.92 -14.15 -0.85
CA GLU A 23 -3.43 -13.09 0.01
C GLU A 23 -2.30 -12.32 0.72
N LEU A 24 -2.58 -11.06 1.05
CA LEU A 24 -1.74 -10.24 1.91
C LEU A 24 -2.52 -9.91 3.18
N VAL A 25 -1.91 -10.17 4.34
CA VAL A 25 -2.38 -9.59 5.60
C VAL A 25 -1.59 -8.32 5.87
N VAL A 26 -2.29 -7.21 6.03
CA VAL A 26 -1.69 -5.89 6.27
C VAL A 26 -1.93 -5.48 7.71
N GLY A 27 -0.84 -5.19 8.42
CA GLY A 27 -0.88 -4.60 9.75
C GLY A 27 -0.81 -3.07 9.67
N TYR A 28 -1.65 -2.40 10.45
CA TYR A 28 -1.77 -0.95 10.42
C TYR A 28 -1.74 -0.35 11.83
N ASP A 29 -1.31 0.91 11.90
CA ASP A 29 -1.28 1.70 13.14
C ASP A 29 -2.61 2.44 13.38
N LYS A 30 -2.67 3.19 14.48
CA LYS A 30 -3.87 3.95 14.87
C LYS A 30 -4.25 5.04 13.88
N ASP A 31 -3.45 5.31 12.85
CA ASP A 31 -3.65 6.32 11.81
C ASP A 31 -3.86 5.68 10.43
N TYR A 32 -4.13 4.37 10.40
CA TYR A 32 -4.32 3.56 9.19
C TYR A 32 -3.07 3.52 8.29
N GLY A 33 -1.93 3.90 8.85
CA GLY A 33 -0.64 3.74 8.21
C GLY A 33 -0.21 2.29 8.25
N VAL A 34 0.27 1.77 7.12
CA VAL A 34 0.84 0.42 7.03
C VAL A 34 2.14 0.38 7.83
N ILE A 35 2.25 -0.63 8.69
CA ILE A 35 3.44 -0.85 9.53
C ILE A 35 3.94 -2.30 9.47
N GLY A 36 3.31 -3.14 8.64
CA GLY A 36 3.76 -4.52 8.41
C GLY A 36 2.89 -5.24 7.39
N ILE A 37 3.49 -6.19 6.66
CA ILE A 37 2.80 -7.03 5.69
C ILE A 37 3.23 -8.48 5.87
N ALA A 38 2.27 -9.40 5.78
CA ALA A 38 2.51 -10.83 5.85
C ALA A 38 1.91 -11.56 4.64
N LYS A 39 2.72 -12.42 4.01
CA LYS A 39 2.32 -13.40 2.97
C LYS A 39 2.24 -14.82 3.51
N ASN A 40 2.66 -15.02 4.77
CA ASN A 40 2.60 -16.32 5.42
C ASN A 40 2.47 -16.15 6.93
N LYS A 41 2.15 -17.26 7.60
CA LYS A 41 1.90 -17.31 9.04
C LYS A 41 3.09 -16.88 9.90
N ALA A 42 4.31 -17.19 9.47
CA ALA A 42 5.52 -16.78 10.18
C ALA A 42 5.69 -15.25 10.17
N GLN A 43 5.45 -14.62 9.01
CA GLN A 43 5.44 -13.17 8.87
C GLN A 43 4.28 -12.54 9.64
N LEU A 44 3.09 -13.15 9.64
CA LEU A 44 1.95 -12.67 10.42
C LEU A 44 2.27 -12.61 11.91
N LYS A 45 2.97 -13.62 12.44
CA LYS A 45 3.45 -13.61 13.83
C LYS A 45 4.37 -12.43 14.13
N GLN A 46 5.19 -12.01 13.16
CA GLN A 46 6.06 -10.84 13.30
C GLN A 46 5.22 -9.56 13.27
N VAL A 47 4.30 -9.41 12.31
CA VAL A 47 3.39 -8.26 12.19
C VAL A 47 2.58 -8.05 13.48
N LEU A 48 2.02 -9.11 14.07
CA LEU A 48 1.22 -9.01 15.30
C LEU A 48 2.03 -8.55 16.54
N LYS A 49 3.36 -8.67 16.47
CA LYS A 49 4.30 -8.21 17.50
C LYS A 49 4.85 -6.81 17.24
N THR A 50 4.57 -6.22 16.08
CA THR A 50 5.01 -4.86 15.75
C THR A 50 4.47 -3.86 16.78
N LYS A 51 5.37 -3.03 17.30
CA LYS A 51 5.00 -1.97 18.26
C LYS A 51 4.09 -0.97 17.57
N GLY A 52 3.01 -0.57 18.24
CA GLY A 52 2.07 0.43 17.70
C GLY A 52 1.01 -0.14 16.75
N ILE A 53 0.96 -1.45 16.55
CA ILE A 53 -0.10 -2.07 15.75
C ILE A 53 -1.47 -1.87 16.37
N ALA A 54 -2.36 -1.20 15.63
CA ALA A 54 -3.75 -1.01 15.99
C ALA A 54 -4.63 -2.12 15.45
N GLY A 55 -4.28 -2.71 14.30
CA GLY A 55 -5.03 -3.83 13.76
C GLY A 55 -4.35 -4.54 12.60
N VAL A 56 -5.02 -5.58 12.10
CA VAL A 56 -4.63 -6.33 10.90
C VAL A 56 -5.85 -6.59 10.04
N ILE A 57 -5.67 -6.67 8.72
CA ILE A 57 -6.75 -6.94 7.77
C ILE A 57 -6.26 -7.81 6.61
N ILE A 58 -7.17 -8.65 6.10
CA ILE A 58 -7.03 -9.44 4.88
C ILE A 58 -8.21 -9.13 3.94
N ALA A 59 -7.98 -9.06 2.64
CA ALA A 59 -9.04 -8.77 1.67
C ALA A 59 -9.57 -10.07 1.06
N ASP A 60 -10.72 -10.58 1.55
CA ASP A 60 -11.22 -11.92 1.20
C ASP A 60 -12.04 -12.01 -0.11
N ARG A 61 -11.75 -13.06 -0.91
CA ARG A 61 -12.61 -14.00 -1.68
C ARG A 61 -14.11 -13.83 -1.87
N GLU A 62 -14.88 -13.79 -0.81
CA GLU A 62 -16.33 -14.03 -0.89
C GLU A 62 -17.11 -13.19 0.12
N SER A 63 -16.43 -12.71 1.16
CA SER A 63 -16.97 -11.82 2.19
C SER A 63 -16.23 -10.47 2.19
N CYS A 64 -16.82 -9.45 2.82
CA CYS A 64 -16.13 -8.17 3.03
C CYS A 64 -14.80 -8.42 3.75
N ALA A 65 -13.78 -7.60 3.47
CA ALA A 65 -12.44 -7.74 4.07
C ALA A 65 -12.51 -8.00 5.58
N VAL A 66 -11.86 -9.06 6.07
CA VAL A 66 -11.91 -9.40 7.50
C VAL A 66 -10.73 -8.74 8.20
N GLY A 67 -11.01 -7.98 9.25
CA GLY A 67 -9.96 -7.38 10.06
C GLY A 67 -10.23 -7.45 11.56
N TYR A 68 -9.18 -7.15 12.31
CA TYR A 68 -9.15 -7.20 13.76
C TYR A 68 -8.60 -5.88 14.26
N ASP A 69 -9.39 -5.15 15.05
CA ASP A 69 -9.01 -3.91 15.73
C ASP A 69 -8.62 -4.25 17.17
N PHE A 70 -7.32 -4.15 17.47
CA PHE A 70 -6.75 -4.42 18.79
C PHE A 70 -6.93 -3.28 19.78
N ILE A 71 -7.24 -2.07 19.33
CA ILE A 71 -7.54 -0.92 20.19
C ILE A 71 -8.95 -1.08 20.76
N LYS A 72 -9.92 -1.39 19.89
CA LYS A 72 -11.32 -1.60 20.27
C LYS A 72 -11.61 -2.99 20.81
N GLY A 73 -10.76 -3.96 20.50
CA GLY A 73 -10.94 -5.34 20.94
C GLY A 73 -12.00 -6.09 20.14
N GLU A 74 -12.17 -5.77 18.86
CA GLU A 74 -13.23 -6.34 18.01
C GLU A 74 -12.70 -6.89 16.67
N GLN A 75 -13.46 -7.83 16.10
CA GLN A 75 -13.34 -8.24 14.71
C GLN A 75 -14.37 -7.46 13.88
N TYR A 76 -13.99 -7.07 12.66
CA TYR A 76 -14.87 -6.35 11.75
C TYR A 76 -14.85 -6.95 10.34
N PHE A 77 -15.89 -6.63 9.58
CA PHE A 77 -16.04 -6.95 8.15
C PHE A 77 -16.11 -5.64 7.37
N GLY A 78 -15.17 -5.41 6.47
CA GLY A 78 -14.89 -4.10 5.88
C GLY A 78 -14.17 -3.19 6.88
N MET A 79 -13.13 -2.50 6.42
CA MET A 79 -12.39 -1.56 7.27
C MET A 79 -13.32 -0.44 7.77
N PRO A 80 -13.34 -0.12 9.08
CA PRO A 80 -14.14 1.00 9.57
C PRO A 80 -13.72 2.30 8.89
N GLU A 81 -14.67 3.05 8.35
CA GLU A 81 -14.37 4.32 7.66
C GLU A 81 -13.74 5.34 8.63
N ARG A 82 -12.60 5.90 8.21
CA ARG A 82 -11.84 6.93 8.90
C ARG A 82 -11.62 8.14 8.00
N HIS A 83 -11.32 7.93 6.72
CA HIS A 83 -11.01 9.01 5.79
C HIS A 83 -12.25 9.60 5.08
N GLY A 84 -13.44 9.14 5.45
CA GLY A 84 -14.68 9.43 4.72
C GLY A 84 -14.68 8.71 3.37
N HIS A 85 -15.25 9.33 2.34
CA HIS A 85 -15.25 8.74 1.01
C HIS A 85 -13.83 8.74 0.42
N ILE A 86 -13.37 7.60 -0.09
CA ILE A 86 -11.99 7.42 -0.59
C ILE A 86 -11.61 8.48 -1.64
N SER A 87 -12.55 8.88 -2.50
CA SER A 87 -12.30 9.96 -3.48
C SER A 87 -11.90 11.27 -2.83
N ASP A 88 -12.52 11.63 -1.71
CA ASP A 88 -12.30 12.92 -1.05
C ASP A 88 -10.93 12.96 -0.39
N TYR A 89 -10.47 11.82 0.14
CA TYR A 89 -9.10 11.69 0.63
C TYR A 89 -8.09 11.82 -0.50
N ILE A 90 -8.29 11.09 -1.61
CA ILE A 90 -7.42 11.17 -2.78
C ILE A 90 -7.35 12.60 -3.33
N ASP A 91 -8.47 13.32 -3.40
CA ASP A 91 -8.50 14.68 -3.90
C ASP A 91 -7.83 15.68 -2.95
N LYS A 92 -8.00 15.51 -1.63
CA LYS A 92 -7.26 16.30 -0.64
C LYS A 92 -5.76 16.10 -0.76
N GLU A 93 -5.32 14.86 -0.93
CA GLU A 93 -3.91 14.53 -1.09
C GLU A 93 -3.33 15.14 -2.38
N LYS A 94 -4.06 15.08 -3.49
CA LYS A 94 -3.66 15.76 -4.73
C LYS A 94 -3.49 17.27 -4.53
N VAL A 95 -4.42 17.92 -3.83
CA VAL A 95 -4.30 19.35 -3.55
C VAL A 95 -3.10 19.63 -2.64
N ALA A 96 -2.83 18.79 -1.65
CA ALA A 96 -1.69 18.94 -0.76
C ALA A 96 -0.35 18.86 -1.52
N VAL A 97 -0.21 17.89 -2.42
CA VAL A 97 1.01 17.64 -3.21
C VAL A 97 1.14 18.62 -4.38
N TYR A 98 0.09 18.79 -5.19
CA TYR A 98 0.15 19.47 -6.48
C TYR A 98 -0.44 20.88 -6.47
N GLY A 99 -1.19 21.26 -5.43
CA GLY A 99 -1.84 22.57 -5.34
C GLY A 99 -0.91 23.70 -4.91
N ASN A 100 0.25 23.37 -4.33
CA ASN A 100 1.22 24.34 -3.82
C ASN A 100 2.57 24.20 -4.55
N GLY A 101 2.75 24.91 -5.67
CA GLY A 101 4.03 24.99 -6.37
C GLY A 101 3.92 24.86 -7.88
N ASP A 102 5.01 24.41 -8.51
CA ASP A 102 5.05 24.12 -9.95
C ASP A 102 4.47 22.73 -10.21
N THR A 103 3.14 22.67 -10.36
CA THR A 103 2.40 21.44 -10.62
C THR A 103 2.96 20.67 -11.82
N ASP A 104 3.31 21.36 -12.90
CA ASP A 104 3.79 20.73 -14.13
C ASP A 104 5.15 20.07 -13.94
N LYS A 105 6.03 20.69 -13.14
CA LYS A 105 7.31 20.09 -12.74
C LYS A 105 7.07 18.83 -11.90
N LEU A 106 6.20 18.88 -10.89
CA LEU A 106 5.87 17.71 -10.06
C LEU A 106 5.25 16.56 -10.87
N VAL A 107 4.42 16.88 -11.88
CA VAL A 107 3.88 15.89 -12.81
C VAL A 107 4.99 15.25 -13.65
N ILE A 108 5.95 16.03 -14.16
CA ILE A 108 7.11 15.49 -14.90
C ILE A 108 7.91 14.53 -14.00
N GLU A 109 8.22 14.95 -12.78
CA GLU A 109 8.98 14.12 -11.85
C GLU A 109 8.25 12.81 -11.49
N ASN A 110 6.93 12.88 -11.30
CA ASN A 110 6.13 11.68 -11.12
C ASN A 110 6.20 10.77 -12.35
N ASN A 111 6.03 11.32 -13.55
CA ASN A 111 6.02 10.52 -14.77
C ASN A 111 7.39 9.88 -15.05
N ASP A 112 8.50 10.56 -14.78
CA ASP A 112 9.84 9.98 -14.91
C ASP A 112 10.02 8.78 -13.95
N PHE A 113 9.53 8.87 -12.71
CA PHE A 113 9.49 7.75 -11.76
C PHE A 113 8.58 6.61 -12.28
N MET A 114 7.36 6.94 -12.69
CA MET A 114 6.34 5.95 -13.08
C MET A 114 6.71 5.19 -14.35
N LEU A 115 7.32 5.86 -15.34
CA LEU A 115 7.75 5.20 -16.57
C LEU A 115 8.84 4.16 -16.29
N LYS A 116 9.74 4.42 -15.33
CA LYS A 116 10.74 3.42 -14.90
C LYS A 116 10.12 2.25 -14.17
N LEU A 117 9.14 2.51 -13.31
CA LEU A 117 8.39 1.45 -12.66
C LEU A 117 7.64 0.58 -13.68
N MET A 118 6.90 1.19 -14.61
CA MET A 118 6.19 0.48 -15.67
C MET A 118 7.14 -0.36 -16.56
N GLU A 119 8.28 0.22 -16.97
CA GLU A 119 9.31 -0.50 -17.74
C GLU A 119 9.81 -1.74 -16.99
N PHE A 120 10.02 -1.63 -15.68
CA PHE A 120 10.39 -2.78 -14.84
C PHE A 120 9.28 -3.83 -14.77
N LEU A 121 8.03 -3.41 -14.56
CA LEU A 121 6.90 -4.33 -14.45
C LEU A 121 6.67 -5.10 -15.75
N ASP A 122 6.73 -4.41 -16.90
CA ASP A 122 6.63 -5.01 -18.23
C ASP A 122 7.74 -6.05 -18.46
N LYS A 123 8.99 -5.70 -18.15
CA LYS A 123 10.15 -6.61 -18.29
C LYS A 123 10.04 -7.86 -17.44
N ASN A 124 9.41 -7.77 -16.28
CA ASN A 124 9.25 -8.88 -15.33
C ASN A 124 7.89 -9.58 -15.44
N ASN A 125 7.06 -9.24 -16.44
CA ASN A 125 5.71 -9.77 -16.62
C ASN A 125 4.82 -9.62 -15.37
N ILE A 126 4.97 -8.53 -14.62
CA ILE A 126 4.14 -8.23 -13.46
C ILE A 126 2.92 -7.47 -13.95
N SER A 127 1.72 -8.00 -13.69
CA SER A 127 0.47 -7.38 -14.13
C SER A 127 0.14 -6.14 -13.29
N TYR A 128 -0.21 -5.04 -13.96
CA TYR A 128 -0.71 -3.82 -13.37
C TYR A 128 -1.74 -3.17 -14.31
N ASN A 129 -2.57 -2.30 -13.75
CA ASN A 129 -3.37 -1.36 -14.54
C ASN A 129 -2.74 0.02 -14.42
N ASP A 130 -2.55 0.73 -15.52
CA ASP A 130 -2.19 2.13 -15.50
C ASP A 130 -3.44 3.02 -15.57
N SER A 131 -3.32 4.22 -15.02
CA SER A 131 -4.31 5.27 -15.19
C SER A 131 -3.61 6.60 -15.43
N THR A 132 -4.26 7.45 -16.21
CA THR A 132 -3.72 8.75 -16.59
C THR A 132 -4.75 9.84 -16.30
N TYR A 133 -4.39 10.85 -15.53
CA TYR A 133 -5.28 11.96 -15.18
C TYR A 133 -4.50 13.26 -14.89
N ALA A 134 -5.16 14.41 -14.93
CA ALA A 134 -4.55 15.68 -14.51
C ALA A 134 -4.84 15.90 -13.02
N PRO A 135 -3.83 16.02 -12.13
CA PRO A 135 -4.06 16.15 -10.69
C PRO A 135 -4.75 17.46 -10.33
N ILE A 136 -4.46 18.53 -11.09
CA ILE A 136 -5.14 19.82 -11.06
C ILE A 136 -5.60 20.16 -12.47
N ARG A 137 -6.83 20.64 -12.63
CA ARG A 137 -7.43 20.94 -13.93
C ARG A 137 -6.57 21.96 -14.71
N GLY A 138 -6.27 21.65 -15.98
CA GLY A 138 -5.48 22.53 -16.85
C GLY A 138 -3.98 22.24 -16.86
N HIS A 139 -3.51 21.34 -16.01
CA HIS A 139 -2.12 20.89 -15.97
C HIS A 139 -1.88 19.59 -16.74
N LYS A 140 -0.61 19.21 -16.85
CA LYS A 140 -0.19 17.96 -17.50
C LYS A 140 -0.82 16.74 -16.84
N TYR A 141 -0.95 15.68 -17.64
CA TYR A 141 -1.39 14.38 -17.17
C TYR A 141 -0.26 13.65 -16.44
N MET A 142 -0.60 13.04 -15.32
CA MET A 142 0.27 12.15 -14.56
C MET A 142 -0.14 10.69 -14.71
N TYR A 143 0.83 9.79 -14.61
CA TYR A 143 0.62 8.36 -14.52
C TYR A 143 0.49 7.89 -13.07
N GLU A 144 -0.35 6.88 -12.86
CA GLU A 144 -0.34 6.02 -11.68
C GLU A 144 -0.51 4.58 -12.13
N ILE A 145 -0.01 3.65 -11.34
CA ILE A 145 -0.32 2.23 -11.53
C ILE A 145 -1.11 1.70 -10.36
N THR A 146 -1.88 0.65 -10.62
CA THR A 146 -2.51 -0.17 -9.60
C THR A 146 -2.09 -1.62 -9.80
N VAL A 147 -1.49 -2.20 -8.76
CA VAL A 147 -1.11 -3.61 -8.69
C VAL A 147 -2.15 -4.37 -7.88
N TYR A 148 -2.56 -5.54 -8.37
CA TYR A 148 -3.54 -6.39 -7.71
C TYR A 148 -2.84 -7.59 -7.07
N ASN A 149 -3.01 -7.73 -5.75
CA ASN A 149 -2.55 -8.90 -5.01
C ASN A 149 -3.75 -9.56 -4.32
N GLY A 150 -4.25 -10.63 -4.93
CA GLY A 150 -5.55 -11.17 -4.56
C GLY A 150 -6.62 -10.11 -4.80
N ARG A 151 -7.21 -9.58 -3.73
CA ARG A 151 -8.24 -8.53 -3.77
C ARG A 151 -7.79 -7.19 -3.21
N CYS A 152 -6.57 -7.12 -2.71
CA CYS A 152 -5.95 -5.85 -2.41
C CYS A 152 -5.55 -5.19 -3.72
N SER A 153 -5.92 -3.92 -3.89
CA SER A 153 -5.37 -3.09 -4.95
C SER A 153 -4.47 -2.04 -4.32
N THR A 154 -3.22 -2.02 -4.75
CA THR A 154 -2.22 -1.06 -4.30
C THR A 154 -2.01 -0.06 -5.42
N THR A 155 -2.38 1.19 -5.18
CA THR A 155 -2.11 2.28 -6.11
C THR A 155 -0.76 2.92 -5.74
N ILE A 156 0.09 3.11 -6.75
CA ILE A 156 1.46 3.61 -6.60
C ILE A 156 1.65 4.79 -7.54
N SER A 157 2.12 5.89 -6.96
CA SER A 157 2.70 7.06 -7.64
C SER A 157 4.01 7.45 -6.94
N LYS A 158 4.74 8.43 -7.48
CA LYS A 158 5.95 8.95 -6.79
C LYS A 158 5.61 9.52 -5.41
N ASN A 159 4.47 10.19 -5.30
CA ASN A 159 4.12 11.01 -4.13
C ASN A 159 3.07 10.36 -3.22
N GLN A 160 2.47 9.25 -3.64
CA GLN A 160 1.49 8.52 -2.84
C GLN A 160 1.57 7.02 -3.11
N THR A 161 1.48 6.21 -2.06
CA THR A 161 1.17 4.78 -2.18
C THR A 161 0.19 4.37 -1.10
N TYR A 162 -0.89 3.72 -1.52
CA TYR A 162 -1.95 3.30 -0.63
C TYR A 162 -2.61 2.02 -1.13
N MET A 163 -3.17 1.27 -0.20
CA MET A 163 -3.93 0.05 -0.49
C MET A 163 -5.41 0.34 -0.30
N LYS A 164 -6.21 0.19 -1.37
CA LYS A 164 -7.67 0.27 -1.26
C LYS A 164 -8.21 -1.02 -0.67
N THR A 165 -9.02 -0.87 0.36
CA THR A 165 -9.89 -1.92 0.90
C THR A 165 -11.31 -1.74 0.33
N SER A 166 -12.27 -2.54 0.79
CA SER A 166 -13.67 -2.42 0.35
C SER A 166 -14.35 -1.11 0.77
N THR A 167 -13.85 -0.46 1.83
CA THR A 167 -14.54 0.65 2.51
C THR A 167 -13.63 1.84 2.83
N ASP A 168 -12.32 1.63 2.95
CA ASP A 168 -11.33 2.68 3.23
C ASP A 168 -9.98 2.37 2.56
N VAL A 169 -8.95 3.16 2.86
CA VAL A 169 -7.57 3.00 2.41
C VAL A 169 -6.62 2.79 3.57
N LEU A 170 -5.56 2.01 3.33
CA LEU A 170 -4.38 1.94 4.18
C LEU A 170 -3.23 2.71 3.52
N ILE A 171 -2.59 3.59 4.27
CA ILE A 171 -1.59 4.51 3.73
C ILE A 171 -0.19 3.93 3.93
N VAL A 172 0.57 3.80 2.85
CA VAL A 172 1.98 3.40 2.91
C VAL A 172 2.83 4.65 2.98
N HIS A 173 2.67 5.55 2.00
CA HIS A 173 3.24 6.89 2.01
C HIS A 173 2.30 7.91 1.36
N ASP A 174 2.32 9.13 1.85
CA ASP A 174 1.62 10.30 1.33
C ASP A 174 2.29 11.60 1.82
N SER A 175 1.69 12.77 1.56
CA SER A 175 2.18 14.09 1.98
C SER A 175 2.33 14.28 3.49
N THR A 176 1.70 13.44 4.31
CA THR A 176 1.70 13.52 5.77
C THR A 176 2.48 12.39 6.42
N ARG A 177 2.80 11.33 5.67
CA ARG A 177 3.51 10.14 6.13
C ARG A 177 4.51 9.71 5.09
N ASP A 178 5.79 9.87 5.41
CA ASP A 178 6.86 9.20 4.69
C ASP A 178 7.29 7.92 5.42
N VAL A 179 7.92 6.99 4.70
CA VAL A 179 8.43 5.74 5.26
C VAL A 179 9.89 5.54 4.90
N GLU A 180 10.60 4.88 5.80
CA GLU A 180 12.00 4.52 5.58
C GLU A 180 12.16 3.69 4.30
N PHE A 181 13.26 3.92 3.58
CA PHE A 181 13.57 3.28 2.32
C PHE A 181 13.50 1.75 2.41
N GLU A 182 14.08 1.16 3.47
CA GLU A 182 14.04 -0.29 3.71
C GLU A 182 12.62 -0.81 3.86
N PHE A 183 11.75 -0.08 4.57
CA PHE A 183 10.37 -0.48 4.75
C PHE A 183 9.61 -0.43 3.41
N TYR A 184 9.82 0.62 2.61
CA TYR A 184 9.18 0.72 1.30
C TYR A 184 9.66 -0.38 0.34
N ALA A 185 10.94 -0.74 0.38
CA ALA A 185 11.48 -1.87 -0.37
C ALA A 185 10.88 -3.21 0.10
N GLU A 186 10.72 -3.43 1.40
CA GLU A 186 10.03 -4.59 1.95
C GLU A 186 8.56 -4.64 1.48
N PHE A 187 7.88 -3.50 1.51
CA PHE A 187 6.51 -3.35 1.03
C PHE A 187 6.40 -3.77 -0.45
N LEU A 188 7.21 -3.18 -1.33
CA LEU A 188 7.21 -3.50 -2.75
C LEU A 188 7.63 -4.95 -3.02
N CYS A 189 8.57 -5.51 -2.27
CA CYS A 189 8.92 -6.93 -2.34
C CYS A 189 7.68 -7.83 -2.15
N LYS A 190 6.82 -7.53 -1.17
CA LYS A 190 5.61 -8.33 -0.92
C LYS A 190 4.55 -8.13 -1.98
N VAL A 191 4.29 -6.88 -2.36
CA VAL A 191 3.25 -6.47 -3.33
C VAL A 191 3.61 -6.93 -4.74
N LEU A 192 4.84 -6.71 -5.19
CA LEU A 192 5.26 -7.09 -6.55
C LEU A 192 5.70 -8.56 -6.64
N ASN A 193 5.81 -9.25 -5.49
CA ASN A 193 6.31 -10.63 -5.41
C ASN A 193 7.72 -10.79 -6.02
N ILE A 194 8.60 -9.85 -5.71
CA ILE A 194 10.00 -9.81 -6.16
C ILE A 194 10.94 -9.90 -4.96
N ASP A 195 12.21 -10.21 -5.20
CA ASP A 195 13.21 -10.21 -4.15
C ASP A 195 13.47 -8.80 -3.59
N PHE A 196 13.82 -8.74 -2.30
CA PHE A 196 14.10 -7.47 -1.61
C PHE A 196 15.20 -6.65 -2.30
N ASN A 197 16.29 -7.28 -2.74
CA ASN A 197 17.37 -6.58 -3.44
C ASN A 197 16.91 -6.01 -4.79
N VAL A 198 15.99 -6.71 -5.48
CA VAL A 198 15.39 -6.24 -6.73
C VAL A 198 14.48 -5.04 -6.44
N ALA A 199 13.65 -5.10 -5.40
CA ALA A 199 12.82 -3.99 -4.97
C ALA A 199 13.65 -2.75 -4.59
N LYS A 200 14.77 -2.95 -3.87
CA LYS A 200 15.71 -1.86 -3.55
C LYS A 200 16.27 -1.21 -4.80
N GLN A 201 16.77 -2.01 -5.74
CA GLN A 201 17.35 -1.49 -6.98
C GLN A 201 16.29 -0.75 -7.80
N LEU A 202 15.07 -1.28 -7.88
CA LEU A 202 13.95 -0.63 -8.54
C LEU A 202 13.66 0.76 -7.97
N ILE A 203 13.58 0.90 -6.64
CA ILE A 203 13.35 2.22 -6.03
C ILE A 203 14.48 3.18 -6.40
N ILE A 204 15.74 2.74 -6.29
CA ILE A 204 16.90 3.55 -6.68
C ILE A 204 16.80 3.99 -8.15
N ASP A 205 16.50 3.06 -9.06
CA ASP A 205 16.39 3.34 -10.49
C ASP A 205 15.24 4.32 -10.79
N CYS A 206 14.11 4.19 -10.12
CA CYS A 206 12.96 5.08 -10.29
C CYS A 206 13.27 6.51 -9.79
N TYR A 207 13.98 6.67 -8.67
CA TYR A 207 14.41 7.99 -8.19
C TYR A 207 15.61 8.56 -8.96
N ASN A 208 16.40 7.71 -9.61
CA ASN A 208 17.53 8.09 -10.46
C ASN A 208 17.17 8.30 -11.93
N ALA A 209 15.89 8.20 -12.30
CA ALA A 209 15.39 8.58 -13.61
C ALA A 209 15.74 10.06 -13.88
N LYS A 210 16.91 10.28 -14.49
CA LYS A 210 17.64 11.55 -14.70
C LYS A 210 18.34 12.16 -13.47
N GLY A 211 19.14 11.36 -12.76
CA GLY A 211 20.33 11.86 -12.04
C GLY A 211 20.07 12.78 -10.85
N LEU A 212 19.06 12.47 -10.02
CA LEU A 212 18.74 13.24 -8.81
C LEU A 212 19.33 12.67 -7.51
N TYR A 213 20.10 11.58 -7.57
CA TYR A 213 21.01 11.20 -6.50
C TYR A 213 22.39 10.87 -7.08
N GLN A 214 23.32 11.83 -6.95
CA GLN A 214 24.76 11.59 -6.97
C GLN A 214 25.25 11.41 -5.53
#